data_AF-A0A8T4GYE0-F1
#
_entry.id   AF-A0A8T4GYE0-F1
#
_cell.length_a   1.000
_cell.length_b   1.000
_cell.length_c   1.000
_cell.angle_alpha   90.00
_cell.angle_beta   90.00
_cell.angle_gamma   90.00
#
_symmetry.space_group_name_H-M   'P 1'
#
loop_
_entity.id
_entity.type
_entity.pdbx_description
1 polymer ?
#
loop_
_entity_poly.entity_id
_entity_poly.type
_entity_poly.pdbx_seq_one_letter_code
_entity_poly.pdbx_strand_id
1 'polypeptide(L)'
;MDDDRQEDDSDSEYPPDVHGYVRSRLDREGLNTSDHPREASDLIEKAASDYIVFTDASEIEDYEYHYITAVRIATMIGAGEDKFQEQAEEFLSSIPADLLDDEAAKQVAESAGRFTIGNNVTLVYSMAYEFVDDMLEHLLPEVLSDDVDDGTGNVLVSQIQSYPGRADLLAKAGIIDDETRNGVRHIREIRRDLVHDVEERFTLSPLEDLDRINDIPTILDKLYELVYDQSAYQYVDE
;
A
#
# COMPACT_ATOMS: atom_id res chain seq x y z
N MET A 1 -37.25 37.17 -12.17
CA MET A 1 -37.64 37.95 -10.99
C MET A 1 -38.03 36.97 -9.91
N ASP A 2 -37.13 36.51 -9.05
CA ASP A 2 -35.68 36.83 -8.98
C ASP A 2 -34.92 35.49 -8.87
N ASP A 3 -33.83 35.18 -9.60
CA ASP A 3 -32.70 35.98 -10.13
C ASP A 3 -31.72 36.39 -9.00
N ASP A 4 -30.39 36.29 -9.23
CA ASP A 4 -29.27 36.54 -8.28
C ASP A 4 -29.21 35.62 -7.02
N ARG A 5 -28.10 34.97 -6.60
CA ARG A 5 -26.69 34.75 -7.06
C ARG A 5 -26.31 33.30 -6.64
N GLN A 6 -25.39 32.54 -7.24
CA GLN A 6 -24.04 32.79 -7.79
C GLN A 6 -22.92 32.91 -6.72
N GLU A 7 -22.20 31.81 -6.54
CA GLU A 7 -20.77 31.61 -6.20
C GLU A 7 -20.51 30.25 -6.89
N ASP A 8 -19.84 30.14 -8.05
CA ASP A 8 -18.44 30.42 -8.36
C ASP A 8 -17.47 29.85 -7.30
N ASP A 9 -17.46 28.51 -7.19
CA ASP A 9 -16.38 27.72 -6.53
C ASP A 9 -15.11 27.68 -7.40
N SER A 10 -14.77 28.80 -8.03
CA SER A 10 -13.56 28.98 -8.85
C SER A 10 -12.45 29.64 -8.04
N ASP A 11 -12.05 29.00 -6.93
CA ASP A 11 -10.77 29.18 -6.22
C ASP A 11 -10.69 28.15 -5.07
N SER A 12 -10.64 26.86 -5.41
CA SER A 12 -10.20 25.84 -4.45
C SER A 12 -8.72 26.06 -4.14
N GLU A 13 -8.38 26.26 -2.87
CA GLU A 13 -6.97 26.33 -2.40
C GLU A 13 -6.21 25.01 -2.63
N TYR A 14 -6.96 23.92 -2.82
CA TYR A 14 -6.47 22.57 -3.04
C TYR A 14 -6.61 22.17 -4.51
N PRO A 15 -5.69 21.35 -5.05
CA PRO A 15 -5.86 20.80 -6.39
C PRO A 15 -7.14 19.93 -6.45
N PRO A 16 -7.78 19.82 -7.63
CA PRO A 16 -9.06 19.13 -7.80
C PRO A 16 -8.87 17.60 -7.95
N ASP A 17 -8.02 17.03 -7.11
CA ASP A 17 -7.61 15.62 -7.11
C ASP A 17 -7.78 14.98 -5.72
N VAL A 18 -7.48 13.69 -5.60
CA VAL A 18 -7.58 12.94 -4.33
C VAL A 18 -6.65 13.49 -3.24
N HIS A 19 -5.46 14.01 -3.58
CA HIS A 19 -4.51 14.56 -2.60
C HIS A 19 -5.06 15.87 -2.02
N GLY A 20 -5.57 16.76 -2.88
CA GLY A 20 -6.25 17.99 -2.50
C GLY A 20 -7.54 17.73 -1.73
N TYR A 21 -8.32 16.71 -2.13
CA TYR A 21 -9.51 16.30 -1.39
C TYR A 21 -9.16 15.85 0.03
N VAL A 22 -8.22 14.91 0.19
CA VAL A 22 -7.76 14.42 1.51
C VAL A 22 -7.23 15.57 2.37
N ARG A 23 -6.39 16.44 1.81
CA ARG A 23 -5.84 17.59 2.52
C ARG A 23 -6.94 18.54 2.99
N SER A 24 -7.90 18.86 2.14
CA SER A 24 -9.05 19.72 2.49
C SER A 24 -9.91 19.14 3.63
N ARG A 25 -9.90 17.80 3.82
CA ARG A 25 -10.57 17.11 4.93
C ARG A 25 -9.75 17.21 6.22
N LEU A 26 -8.44 16.95 6.16
CA LEU A 26 -7.52 17.10 7.31
C LEU A 26 -7.57 18.54 7.87
N ASP A 27 -7.40 19.54 7.00
CA ASP A 27 -7.42 20.96 7.37
C ASP A 27 -8.78 21.40 7.95
N ARG A 28 -9.89 20.81 7.50
CA ARG A 28 -11.25 21.09 8.00
C ARG A 28 -11.52 20.53 9.38
N GLU A 29 -11.04 19.32 9.67
CA GLU A 29 -11.15 18.72 11.02
C GLU A 29 -10.06 19.23 11.97
N GLY A 30 -9.06 19.95 11.44
CA GLY A 30 -7.93 20.49 12.21
C GLY A 30 -6.94 19.42 12.67
N LEU A 31 -6.88 18.29 11.95
CA LEU A 31 -6.01 17.16 12.28
C LEU A 31 -4.64 17.35 11.63
N ASN A 32 -3.61 17.32 12.48
CA ASN A 32 -2.21 17.22 12.05
C ASN A 32 -1.74 15.77 12.21
N THR A 33 -1.06 15.25 11.19
CA THR A 33 -0.63 13.86 11.06
C THR A 33 0.38 13.48 12.12
N SER A 34 1.28 14.40 12.49
CA SER A 34 2.27 14.18 13.55
C SER A 34 1.70 14.30 14.97
N ASP A 35 0.57 15.00 15.17
CA ASP A 35 -0.04 15.19 16.51
C ASP A 35 -1.08 14.10 16.82
N HIS A 36 -1.84 13.64 15.81
CA HIS A 36 -2.93 12.67 15.94
C HIS A 36 -2.87 11.59 14.83
N PRO A 37 -1.79 10.79 14.73
CA PRO A 37 -1.53 9.93 13.56
C PRO A 37 -2.62 8.90 13.27
N ARG A 38 -3.23 8.30 14.31
CA ARG A 38 -4.34 7.34 14.12
C ARG A 38 -5.61 8.03 13.59
N GLU A 39 -6.02 9.13 14.20
CA GLU A 39 -7.22 9.88 13.79
C GLU A 39 -7.04 10.49 12.38
N ALA A 40 -5.81 10.91 12.04
CA ALA A 40 -5.46 11.37 10.70
C ALA A 40 -5.52 10.22 9.68
N SER A 41 -4.95 9.04 9.99
CA SER A 41 -5.00 7.85 9.13
C SER A 41 -6.45 7.40 8.84
N ASP A 42 -7.29 7.32 9.88
CA ASP A 42 -8.73 7.02 9.73
C ASP A 42 -9.45 8.03 8.82
N LEU A 43 -9.09 9.33 8.92
CA LEU A 43 -9.66 10.36 8.06
C LEU A 43 -9.13 10.29 6.62
N ILE A 44 -7.86 9.92 6.42
CA ILE A 44 -7.24 9.74 5.11
C ILE A 44 -7.87 8.55 4.36
N GLU A 45 -8.01 7.38 5.00
CA GLU A 45 -8.70 6.22 4.40
C GLU A 45 -10.12 6.58 4.01
N LYS A 46 -10.85 7.24 4.91
CA LYS A 46 -12.22 7.68 4.68
C LYS A 46 -12.31 8.71 3.55
N ALA A 47 -11.42 9.69 3.50
CA ALA A 47 -11.43 10.72 2.46
C ALA A 47 -11.07 10.14 1.08
N ALA A 48 -10.08 9.26 1.00
CA ALA A 48 -9.75 8.53 -0.23
C ALA A 48 -10.94 7.64 -0.69
N SER A 49 -11.63 7.00 0.24
CA SER A 49 -12.83 6.20 -0.04
C SER A 49 -14.04 7.04 -0.47
N ASP A 50 -14.29 8.17 0.21
CA ASP A 50 -15.33 9.15 -0.14
C ASP A 50 -15.09 9.68 -1.57
N TYR A 51 -13.84 9.99 -1.93
CA TYR A 51 -13.47 10.52 -3.25
C TYR A 51 -13.90 9.61 -4.41
N ILE A 52 -13.60 8.30 -4.35
CA ILE A 52 -14.01 7.31 -5.36
C ILE A 52 -15.54 7.26 -5.54
N VAL A 53 -16.29 7.53 -4.47
CA VAL A 53 -17.76 7.45 -4.49
C VAL A 53 -18.39 8.71 -5.09
N PHE A 54 -17.72 9.86 -5.03
CA PHE A 54 -18.24 11.14 -5.51
C PHE A 54 -17.69 11.59 -6.86
N THR A 55 -16.49 11.15 -7.25
CA THR A 55 -15.87 11.44 -8.56
C THR A 55 -16.32 10.43 -9.62
N ASP A 56 -16.48 10.85 -10.88
CA ASP A 56 -16.75 9.91 -11.97
C ASP A 56 -15.51 9.04 -12.22
N ALA A 57 -15.68 7.72 -12.37
CA ALA A 57 -14.56 6.80 -12.57
C ALA A 57 -13.74 7.08 -13.86
N SER A 58 -14.28 7.88 -14.79
CA SER A 58 -13.59 8.37 -15.99
C SER A 58 -12.85 9.70 -15.80
N GLU A 59 -13.02 10.36 -14.65
CA GLU A 59 -12.32 11.58 -14.25
C GLU A 59 -11.16 11.30 -13.28
N ILE A 60 -11.16 10.15 -12.60
CA ILE A 60 -10.05 9.71 -11.73
C ILE A 60 -8.82 9.34 -12.58
N GLU A 61 -7.71 10.03 -12.36
CA GLU A 61 -6.43 9.77 -13.03
C GLU A 61 -5.65 8.61 -12.40
N ASP A 62 -4.68 8.08 -13.14
CA ASP A 62 -3.94 6.86 -12.78
C ASP A 62 -3.17 6.98 -11.45
N TYR A 63 -2.51 8.12 -11.20
CA TYR A 63 -1.82 8.40 -9.95
C TYR A 63 -2.77 8.43 -8.73
N GLU A 64 -4.04 8.77 -8.94
CA GLU A 64 -5.04 8.82 -7.87
C GLU A 64 -5.47 7.41 -7.47
N TYR A 65 -5.71 6.52 -8.44
CA TYR A 65 -5.98 5.11 -8.17
C TYR A 65 -4.82 4.43 -7.42
N HIS A 66 -3.58 4.78 -7.77
CA HIS A 66 -2.40 4.32 -7.06
C HIS A 66 -2.33 4.89 -5.64
N TYR A 67 -2.50 6.21 -5.43
CA TYR A 67 -2.57 6.82 -4.10
C TYR A 67 -3.61 6.13 -3.18
N ILE A 68 -4.83 5.96 -3.70
CA ILE A 68 -5.93 5.26 -3.02
C ILE A 68 -5.52 3.83 -2.62
N THR A 69 -4.83 3.12 -3.52
CA THR A 69 -4.38 1.75 -3.29
C THR A 69 -3.29 1.67 -2.23
N ALA A 70 -2.34 2.62 -2.23
CA ALA A 70 -1.31 2.75 -1.21
C ALA A 70 -1.91 3.01 0.19
N VAL A 71 -2.78 4.03 0.32
CA VAL A 71 -3.54 4.32 1.56
C VAL A 71 -4.28 3.09 2.08
N ARG A 72 -4.97 2.36 1.19
CA ARG A 72 -5.73 1.16 1.55
C ARG A 72 -4.83 0.01 2.01
N ILE A 73 -3.65 -0.15 1.40
CA ILE A 73 -2.66 -1.15 1.83
C ILE A 73 -2.18 -0.84 3.25
N ALA A 74 -1.77 0.40 3.54
CA ALA A 74 -1.32 0.80 4.87
C ALA A 74 -2.43 0.62 5.93
N THR A 75 -3.66 1.02 5.64
CA THR A 75 -4.79 0.85 6.57
C THR A 75 -5.09 -0.63 6.83
N MET A 76 -5.05 -1.47 5.79
CA MET A 76 -5.24 -2.91 5.95
C MET A 76 -4.11 -3.59 6.72
N ILE A 77 -2.89 -3.06 6.69
CA ILE A 77 -1.78 -3.54 7.52
C ILE A 77 -2.08 -3.27 9.00
N GLY A 78 -2.32 -2.01 9.39
CA GLY A 78 -2.62 -1.65 10.79
C GLY A 78 -3.87 -2.35 11.34
N ALA A 79 -4.95 -2.42 10.55
CA ALA A 79 -6.16 -3.17 10.92
C ALA A 79 -5.96 -4.70 10.94
N GLY A 80 -4.85 -5.19 10.38
CA GLY A 80 -4.37 -6.56 10.53
C GLY A 80 -3.63 -6.75 11.85
N GLU A 81 -2.70 -5.85 12.19
CA GLU A 81 -1.95 -5.87 13.46
C GLU A 81 -2.89 -5.80 14.69
N ASP A 82 -3.84 -4.87 14.69
CA ASP A 82 -4.82 -4.74 15.79
C ASP A 82 -5.60 -6.05 16.01
N LYS A 83 -6.03 -6.72 14.94
CA LYS A 83 -6.75 -8.02 15.01
C LYS A 83 -5.85 -9.18 15.42
N PHE A 84 -4.58 -9.15 15.03
CA PHE A 84 -3.59 -10.13 15.45
C PHE A 84 -3.39 -10.05 16.97
N GLN A 85 -3.17 -8.83 17.48
CA GLN A 85 -3.00 -8.56 18.90
C GLN A 85 -4.27 -8.90 19.69
N GLU A 86 -5.45 -8.41 19.28
CA GLU A 86 -6.74 -8.73 19.91
C GLU A 86 -6.95 -10.24 20.01
N GLN A 87 -6.72 -10.99 18.92
CA GLN A 87 -6.96 -12.43 18.92
C GLN A 87 -5.95 -13.21 19.77
N ALA A 88 -4.68 -12.82 19.74
CA ALA A 88 -3.63 -13.44 20.55
C ALA A 88 -3.83 -13.16 22.05
N GLU A 89 -4.21 -11.93 22.42
CA GLU A 89 -4.53 -11.55 23.79
C GLU A 89 -5.81 -12.24 24.30
N GLU A 90 -6.88 -12.32 23.49
CA GLU A 90 -8.09 -13.08 23.83
C GLU A 90 -7.72 -14.54 24.12
N PHE A 91 -6.94 -15.17 23.23
CA PHE A 91 -6.52 -16.56 23.40
C PHE A 91 -5.69 -16.75 24.67
N LEU A 92 -4.66 -15.93 24.91
CA LEU A 92 -3.86 -15.98 26.13
C LEU A 92 -4.71 -15.75 27.38
N SER A 93 -5.67 -14.83 27.36
CA SER A 93 -6.56 -14.56 28.50
C SER A 93 -7.46 -15.76 28.86
N SER A 94 -7.70 -16.67 27.91
CA SER A 94 -8.46 -17.91 28.13
C SER A 94 -7.64 -19.03 28.78
N ILE A 95 -6.30 -18.91 28.80
CA ILE A 95 -5.38 -19.92 29.33
C ILE A 95 -5.22 -19.72 30.85
N PRO A 96 -5.27 -20.81 31.67
CA PRO A 96 -4.99 -20.73 33.10
C PRO A 96 -3.65 -20.06 33.41
N ALA A 97 -3.62 -19.18 34.42
CA ALA A 97 -2.45 -18.36 34.73
C ALA A 97 -1.18 -19.17 35.09
N ASP A 98 -1.34 -20.41 35.56
CA ASP A 98 -0.27 -21.37 35.83
C ASP A 98 0.34 -22.02 34.57
N LEU A 99 -0.23 -21.74 33.38
CA LEU A 99 0.21 -22.22 32.08
C LEU A 99 0.64 -21.08 31.11
N LEU A 100 0.55 -19.80 31.52
CA LEU A 100 0.91 -18.66 30.66
C LEU A 100 2.42 -18.53 30.38
N ASP A 101 3.25 -19.08 31.26
CA ASP A 101 4.70 -19.18 31.05
C ASP A 101 5.09 -20.36 30.13
N ASP A 102 4.14 -21.18 29.69
CA ASP A 102 4.39 -22.25 28.72
C ASP A 102 4.64 -21.66 27.33
N GLU A 103 5.80 -21.96 26.76
CA GLU A 103 6.16 -21.59 25.39
C GLU A 103 5.16 -22.15 24.36
N ALA A 104 4.58 -23.33 24.63
CA ALA A 104 3.53 -23.90 23.79
C ALA A 104 2.23 -23.09 23.82
N ALA A 105 1.89 -22.45 24.96
CA ALA A 105 0.71 -21.60 25.06
C ALA A 105 0.83 -20.34 24.18
N LYS A 106 2.03 -19.73 24.16
CA LYS A 106 2.35 -18.57 23.32
C LYS A 106 2.32 -18.91 21.83
N GLN A 107 2.93 -20.03 21.43
CA GLN A 107 2.94 -20.48 20.04
C GLN A 107 1.53 -20.79 19.51
N VAL A 108 0.62 -21.33 20.35
CA VAL A 108 -0.78 -21.54 19.94
C VAL A 108 -1.53 -20.22 19.82
N ALA A 109 -1.31 -19.25 20.72
CA ALA A 109 -1.91 -17.91 20.61
C ALA A 109 -1.44 -17.18 19.34
N GLU A 110 -0.13 -17.23 19.04
CA GLU A 110 0.45 -16.67 17.81
C GLU A 110 -0.13 -17.34 16.56
N SER A 111 -0.27 -18.67 16.58
CA SER A 111 -0.88 -19.44 15.49
C SER A 111 -2.35 -19.06 15.26
N ALA A 112 -3.10 -18.78 16.33
CA ALA A 112 -4.48 -18.29 16.23
C ALA A 112 -4.55 -16.88 15.63
N GLY A 113 -3.64 -15.98 16.04
CA GLY A 113 -3.49 -14.65 15.42
C GLY A 113 -3.18 -14.75 13.92
N ARG A 114 -2.14 -15.52 13.55
CA ARG A 114 -1.73 -15.77 12.14
C ARG A 114 -2.91 -16.29 11.30
N PHE A 115 -3.66 -17.27 11.82
CA PHE A 115 -4.84 -17.83 11.15
C PHE A 115 -5.93 -16.77 10.90
N THR A 116 -6.20 -15.90 11.88
CA THR A 116 -7.22 -14.84 11.77
C THR A 116 -6.85 -13.78 10.73
N ILE A 117 -5.58 -13.37 10.64
CA ILE A 117 -5.14 -12.33 9.70
C ILE A 117 -4.75 -12.85 8.32
N GLY A 118 -4.62 -14.17 8.14
CA GLY A 118 -4.07 -14.80 6.93
C GLY A 118 -4.63 -14.32 5.58
N ASN A 119 -5.96 -14.18 5.49
CA ASN A 119 -6.62 -13.65 4.29
C ASN A 119 -6.35 -12.15 4.07
N ASN A 120 -6.22 -11.37 5.14
CA ASN A 120 -5.91 -9.94 5.08
C ASN A 120 -4.48 -9.73 4.56
N VAL A 121 -3.51 -10.47 5.12
CA VAL A 121 -2.11 -10.49 4.66
C VAL A 121 -2.02 -10.92 3.19
N THR A 122 -2.73 -11.99 2.80
CA THR A 122 -2.78 -12.44 1.40
C THR A 122 -3.31 -11.35 0.46
N LEU A 123 -4.31 -10.58 0.88
CA LEU A 123 -4.88 -9.49 0.09
C LEU A 123 -3.93 -8.28 0.03
N VAL A 124 -3.30 -7.89 1.15
CA VAL A 124 -2.24 -6.85 1.20
C VAL A 124 -1.12 -7.17 0.21
N TYR A 125 -0.52 -8.36 0.30
CA TYR A 125 0.55 -8.78 -0.61
C TYR A 125 0.09 -8.89 -2.07
N SER A 126 -1.19 -9.19 -2.32
CA SER A 126 -1.75 -9.19 -3.68
C SER A 126 -1.88 -7.78 -4.25
N MET A 127 -2.47 -6.84 -3.50
CA MET A 127 -2.60 -5.43 -3.94
C MET A 127 -1.24 -4.76 -4.11
N ALA A 128 -0.31 -4.99 -3.17
CA ALA A 128 1.06 -4.50 -3.26
C ALA A 128 1.80 -5.07 -4.47
N TYR A 129 1.55 -6.33 -4.84
CA TYR A 129 2.14 -6.91 -6.05
C TYR A 129 1.62 -6.23 -7.33
N GLU A 130 0.31 -6.03 -7.48
CA GLU A 130 -0.20 -5.39 -8.71
C GLU A 130 0.28 -3.93 -8.79
N PHE A 131 0.16 -3.15 -7.70
CA PHE A 131 0.67 -1.77 -7.61
C PHE A 131 2.15 -1.68 -8.02
N VAL A 132 2.99 -2.59 -7.51
CA VAL A 132 4.42 -2.59 -7.84
C VAL A 132 4.65 -2.98 -9.29
N ASP A 133 3.89 -3.92 -9.88
CA ASP A 133 4.05 -4.25 -11.30
C ASP A 133 3.72 -3.04 -12.19
N ASP A 134 2.67 -2.30 -11.84
CA ASP A 134 2.23 -1.07 -12.52
C ASP A 134 3.28 0.05 -12.39
N MET A 135 3.82 0.31 -11.18
CA MET A 135 4.90 1.29 -11.00
C MET A 135 6.19 0.91 -11.75
N LEU A 136 6.58 -0.37 -11.69
CA LEU A 136 7.76 -0.85 -12.43
C LEU A 136 7.55 -0.71 -13.95
N GLU A 137 6.33 -0.92 -14.46
CA GLU A 137 6.01 -0.71 -15.88
C GLU A 137 6.13 0.75 -16.29
N HIS A 138 5.66 1.69 -15.46
CA HIS A 138 5.80 3.13 -15.69
C HIS A 138 7.26 3.63 -15.67
N LEU A 139 8.15 2.98 -14.90
CA LEU A 139 9.58 3.33 -14.86
C LEU A 139 10.41 2.71 -16.00
N LEU A 140 9.94 1.66 -16.69
CA LEU A 140 10.70 1.01 -17.77
C LEU A 140 11.09 1.93 -18.93
N PRO A 141 10.26 2.91 -19.38
CA PRO A 141 10.65 3.91 -20.36
C PRO A 141 11.93 4.67 -20.02
N GLU A 142 12.22 4.95 -18.75
CA GLU A 142 13.44 5.68 -18.35
C GLU A 142 14.75 4.92 -18.66
N VAL A 143 14.69 3.59 -18.79
CA VAL A 143 15.83 2.77 -19.19
C VAL A 143 16.09 2.84 -20.70
N LEU A 144 15.10 3.26 -21.47
CA LEU A 144 15.17 3.40 -22.92
C LEU A 144 15.58 4.84 -23.25
N SER A 145 16.72 5.01 -23.92
CA SER A 145 17.15 6.33 -24.37
C SER A 145 16.17 6.93 -25.39
N ASP A 146 16.00 8.25 -25.36
CA ASP A 146 15.25 9.06 -26.35
C ASP A 146 15.58 8.73 -27.84
N ASP A 147 16.75 8.15 -28.10
CA ASP A 147 17.20 7.70 -29.43
C ASP A 147 16.54 6.37 -29.91
N VAL A 148 15.76 5.69 -29.07
CA VAL A 148 15.00 4.48 -29.42
C VAL A 148 13.59 4.88 -29.85
N ASP A 149 13.16 4.50 -31.06
CA ASP A 149 11.79 4.79 -31.50
C ASP A 149 10.76 4.04 -30.65
N ASP A 150 9.59 4.66 -30.43
CA ASP A 150 8.50 4.12 -29.60
C ASP A 150 8.15 2.66 -29.97
N GLY A 151 8.22 2.29 -31.26
CA GLY A 151 7.95 0.94 -31.72
C GLY A 151 8.99 -0.07 -31.23
N THR A 152 10.28 0.28 -31.29
CA THR A 152 11.36 -0.54 -30.73
C THR A 152 11.35 -0.55 -29.20
N GLY A 153 11.05 0.59 -28.57
CA GLY A 153 10.94 0.70 -27.11
C GLY A 153 9.88 -0.23 -26.53
N ASN A 154 8.66 -0.18 -27.07
CA ASN A 154 7.56 -1.08 -26.69
C ASN A 154 7.90 -2.57 -26.91
N VAL A 155 8.69 -2.91 -27.94
CA VAL A 155 9.16 -4.30 -28.16
C VAL A 155 10.19 -4.73 -27.11
N LEU A 156 11.04 -3.83 -26.63
CA LEU A 156 12.01 -4.12 -25.57
C LEU A 156 11.30 -4.26 -24.21
N VAL A 157 10.40 -3.33 -23.85
CA VAL A 157 9.55 -3.43 -22.64
C VAL A 157 8.76 -4.74 -22.63
N SER A 158 8.08 -5.07 -23.72
CA SER A 158 7.28 -6.31 -23.83
C SER A 158 8.10 -7.61 -23.91
N GLN A 159 9.44 -7.55 -23.99
CA GLN A 159 10.31 -8.71 -23.76
C GLN A 159 10.70 -8.88 -22.28
N ILE A 160 10.55 -7.84 -21.46
CA ILE A 160 10.77 -7.88 -20.00
C ILE A 160 9.42 -8.18 -19.31
N GLN A 161 8.86 -9.34 -19.65
CA GLN A 161 7.53 -9.78 -19.20
C GLN A 161 7.47 -10.24 -17.75
N SER A 162 8.61 -10.36 -17.07
CA SER A 162 8.67 -10.86 -15.71
C SER A 162 8.97 -9.71 -14.75
N TYR A 163 8.07 -9.50 -13.78
CA TYR A 163 8.23 -8.59 -12.64
C TYR A 163 9.65 -8.56 -12.03
N PRO A 164 10.35 -9.69 -11.74
CA PRO A 164 11.74 -9.64 -11.26
C PRO A 164 12.72 -9.07 -12.27
N GLY A 165 12.50 -9.31 -13.57
CA GLY A 165 13.31 -8.78 -14.66
C GLY A 165 13.17 -7.27 -14.84
N ARG A 166 11.97 -6.72 -14.56
CA ARG A 166 11.72 -5.27 -14.53
C ARG A 166 12.54 -4.61 -13.42
N ALA A 167 12.36 -5.08 -12.19
CA ALA A 167 13.11 -4.61 -11.02
C ALA A 167 14.64 -4.77 -11.17
N ASP A 168 15.10 -5.91 -11.69
CA ASP A 168 16.53 -6.19 -11.92
C ASP A 168 17.14 -5.34 -13.04
N LEU A 169 16.34 -4.80 -13.97
CA LEU A 169 16.81 -3.85 -14.98
C LEU A 169 16.88 -2.44 -14.38
N LEU A 170 15.79 -1.98 -13.76
CA LEU A 170 15.70 -0.66 -13.14
C LEU A 170 16.82 -0.44 -12.10
N ALA A 171 17.12 -1.46 -11.29
CA ALA A 171 18.22 -1.41 -10.32
C ALA A 171 19.61 -1.37 -10.97
N LYS A 172 19.78 -1.96 -12.16
CA LYS A 172 21.05 -1.88 -12.92
C LYS A 172 21.20 -0.56 -13.68
N ALA A 173 20.09 0.07 -14.06
CA ALA A 173 20.06 1.42 -14.62
C ALA A 173 20.31 2.49 -13.53
N GLY A 174 20.03 2.16 -12.26
CA GLY A 174 20.20 3.06 -11.12
C GLY A 174 18.96 3.92 -10.82
N ILE A 175 17.79 3.55 -11.36
CA ILE A 175 16.50 4.21 -11.13
C ILE A 175 15.94 3.84 -9.76
N ILE A 176 16.00 2.54 -9.41
CA ILE A 176 15.69 2.04 -8.06
C ILE A 176 16.96 1.57 -7.35
N ASP A 177 17.01 1.69 -6.03
CA ASP A 177 18.13 1.20 -5.22
C ASP A 177 18.05 -0.32 -4.94
N ASP A 178 19.13 -0.87 -4.36
CA ASP A 178 19.21 -2.29 -3.98
C ASP A 178 18.14 -2.68 -2.94
N GLU A 179 17.74 -1.76 -2.06
CA GLU A 179 16.74 -1.96 -1.01
C GLU A 179 15.35 -2.12 -1.61
N THR A 180 14.94 -1.17 -2.44
CA THR A 180 13.69 -1.16 -3.20
C THR A 180 13.59 -2.43 -4.05
N ARG A 181 14.64 -2.79 -4.80
CA ARG A 181 14.66 -4.06 -5.56
C ARG A 181 14.45 -5.28 -4.67
N ASN A 182 15.02 -5.30 -3.47
CA ASN A 182 14.86 -6.43 -2.54
C ASN A 182 13.45 -6.48 -1.94
N GLY A 183 12.85 -5.34 -1.58
CA GLY A 183 11.46 -5.26 -1.12
C GLY A 183 10.46 -5.67 -2.20
N VAL A 184 10.65 -5.20 -3.43
CA VAL A 184 9.91 -5.62 -4.63
C VAL A 184 9.94 -7.15 -4.80
N ARG A 185 11.13 -7.76 -4.72
CA ARG A 185 11.30 -9.23 -4.78
C ARG A 185 10.58 -9.94 -3.63
N HIS A 186 10.70 -9.42 -2.41
CA HIS A 186 10.03 -9.96 -1.22
C HIS A 186 8.50 -9.97 -1.39
N ILE A 187 7.90 -8.85 -1.80
CA ILE A 187 6.45 -8.75 -2.08
C ILE A 187 6.00 -9.86 -3.03
N ARG A 188 6.73 -10.05 -4.14
CA ARG A 188 6.42 -11.12 -5.09
C ARG A 188 6.59 -12.53 -4.53
N GLU A 189 7.64 -12.79 -3.78
CA GLU A 189 7.93 -14.13 -3.24
C GLU A 189 6.86 -14.55 -2.23
N ILE A 190 6.53 -13.67 -1.28
CA ILE A 190 5.43 -13.89 -0.33
C ILE A 190 4.09 -13.98 -1.04
N ARG A 191 3.76 -13.06 -1.95
CA ARG A 191 2.51 -13.11 -2.73
C ARG A 191 2.39 -14.40 -3.53
N ARG A 192 3.48 -14.91 -4.12
CA ARG A 192 3.49 -16.21 -4.82
C ARG A 192 3.11 -17.32 -3.86
N ASP A 193 3.75 -17.39 -2.70
CA ASP A 193 3.59 -18.52 -1.78
C ASP A 193 2.21 -18.49 -1.10
N LEU A 194 1.75 -17.33 -0.65
CA LEU A 194 0.39 -17.14 -0.13
C LEU A 194 -0.69 -17.38 -1.19
N VAL A 195 -0.50 -16.98 -2.46
CA VAL A 195 -1.52 -17.20 -3.50
C VAL A 195 -1.57 -18.65 -3.97
N HIS A 196 -0.43 -19.34 -4.07
CA HIS A 196 -0.37 -20.68 -4.65
C HIS A 196 -0.43 -21.84 -3.64
N ASP A 197 -0.10 -21.61 -2.37
CA ASP A 197 -0.33 -22.57 -1.30
C ASP A 197 -1.45 -22.09 -0.36
N VAL A 198 -2.36 -23.00 0.00
CA VAL A 198 -3.48 -22.71 0.89
C VAL A 198 -3.07 -22.85 2.36
N GLU A 199 -2.11 -23.73 2.68
CA GLU A 199 -1.60 -23.91 4.04
C GLU A 199 -0.87 -22.64 4.49
N GLU A 200 -0.04 -22.07 3.60
CA GLU A 200 0.74 -20.86 3.88
C GLU A 200 -0.11 -19.61 4.15
N ARG A 201 -1.35 -19.56 3.66
CA ARG A 201 -2.30 -18.48 4.03
C ARG A 201 -2.71 -18.53 5.50
N PHE A 202 -2.75 -19.71 6.09
CA PHE A 202 -3.23 -19.92 7.46
C PHE A 202 -2.10 -19.98 8.47
N THR A 203 -0.93 -20.50 8.07
CA THR A 203 0.29 -20.52 8.90
C THR A 203 1.09 -19.22 8.80
N LEU A 204 0.98 -18.49 7.68
CA LEU A 204 1.86 -17.39 7.31
C LEU A 204 3.35 -17.76 7.42
N SER A 205 3.73 -19.02 7.18
CA SER A 205 5.12 -19.47 7.36
C SER A 205 6.17 -18.80 6.46
N PRO A 206 5.85 -18.28 5.24
CA PRO A 206 6.79 -17.47 4.46
C PRO A 206 7.16 -16.14 5.16
N LEU A 207 6.34 -15.72 6.13
CA LEU A 207 6.58 -14.59 7.03
C LEU A 207 6.94 -15.16 8.41
N GLU A 208 8.17 -15.68 8.54
CA GLU A 208 8.74 -16.04 9.85
C GLU A 208 8.62 -14.85 10.82
N ASP A 209 8.97 -13.66 10.32
CA ASP A 209 8.78 -12.35 10.93
C ASP A 209 7.60 -11.63 10.25
N LEU A 210 6.54 -11.36 11.01
CA LEU A 210 5.35 -10.66 10.53
C LEU A 210 5.57 -9.16 10.38
N ASP A 211 6.50 -8.56 11.15
CA ASP A 211 6.74 -7.11 11.15
C ASP A 211 7.24 -6.63 9.78
N ARG A 212 7.79 -7.54 8.97
CA ARG A 212 8.18 -7.32 7.57
C ARG A 212 7.03 -6.96 6.62
N ILE A 213 5.77 -7.06 7.06
CA ILE A 213 4.64 -6.48 6.33
C ILE A 213 4.67 -4.94 6.38
N ASN A 214 5.25 -4.37 7.43
CA ASN A 214 5.37 -2.91 7.63
C ASN A 214 6.47 -2.29 6.75
N ASP A 215 7.32 -3.10 6.12
CA ASP A 215 8.23 -2.65 5.05
C ASP A 215 7.46 -2.22 3.78
N ILE A 216 6.22 -2.70 3.59
CA ILE A 216 5.48 -2.52 2.32
C ILE A 216 5.21 -1.04 2.02
N PRO A 217 4.58 -0.22 2.91
CA PRO A 217 4.30 1.19 2.64
C PRO A 217 5.53 1.96 2.14
N THR A 218 6.69 1.81 2.79
CA THR A 218 7.94 2.46 2.37
C THR A 218 8.37 2.09 0.95
N ILE A 219 8.20 0.83 0.55
CA ILE A 219 8.52 0.37 -0.82
C ILE A 219 7.52 0.92 -1.83
N LEU A 220 6.23 1.02 -1.47
CA LEU A 220 5.22 1.61 -2.34
C LEU A 220 5.45 3.12 -2.51
N ASP A 221 5.80 3.84 -1.44
CA ASP A 221 6.04 5.29 -1.47
C ASP A 221 7.20 5.63 -2.40
N LYS A 222 8.34 4.97 -2.21
CA LYS A 222 9.53 5.18 -3.05
C LYS A 222 9.22 4.96 -4.54
N LEU A 223 8.44 3.94 -4.88
CA LEU A 223 8.06 3.67 -6.27
C LEU A 223 7.05 4.68 -6.80
N TYR A 224 6.12 5.14 -5.97
CA TYR A 224 5.14 6.16 -6.32
C TYR A 224 5.79 7.53 -6.54
N GLU A 225 6.71 7.94 -5.66
CA GLU A 225 7.48 9.18 -5.78
C GLU A 225 8.34 9.18 -7.06
N LEU A 226 8.96 8.04 -7.39
CA LEU A 226 9.73 7.89 -8.64
C LEU A 226 8.86 7.99 -9.91
N VAL A 227 7.57 7.66 -9.86
CA VAL A 227 6.67 7.69 -11.03
C VAL A 227 5.93 9.02 -11.17
N TYR A 228 5.57 9.66 -10.05
CA TYR A 228 4.67 10.83 -10.03
C TYR A 228 5.26 12.10 -9.39
N ASP A 229 6.54 12.11 -9.00
CA ASP A 229 7.24 13.24 -8.35
C ASP A 229 6.58 13.73 -7.03
N GLN A 230 5.80 12.87 -6.35
CA GLN A 230 5.13 13.16 -5.08
C GLN A 230 4.98 11.89 -4.22
N SER A 231 4.95 12.03 -2.89
CA SER A 231 4.75 10.90 -1.95
C SER A 231 3.27 10.49 -1.85
N ALA A 232 3.01 9.18 -1.83
CA ALA A 232 1.69 8.60 -1.55
C ALA A 232 1.32 8.72 -0.07
N TYR A 233 2.31 8.78 0.82
CA TYR A 233 2.14 8.90 2.27
C TYR A 233 2.56 10.24 2.84
N GLN A 234 2.48 11.33 2.05
CA GLN A 234 2.74 12.71 2.50
C GLN A 234 1.96 13.17 3.76
N TYR A 235 0.97 12.38 4.19
CA TYR A 235 0.14 12.60 5.38
C TYR A 235 0.15 11.41 6.37
N VAL A 236 1.10 10.47 6.26
CA VAL A 236 1.30 9.37 7.20
C VAL A 236 2.79 9.34 7.55
N ASP A 237 3.16 10.05 8.62
CA ASP A 237 4.53 10.05 9.15
C ASP A 237 4.94 8.66 9.66
N GLU A 238 6.25 8.34 9.55
CA GLU A 238 6.94 7.12 10.01
C GLU A 238 6.82 6.83 11.52
#